data_AF-A0A2V2XWH2-F1
#
_entry.id   AF-A0A2V2XWH2-F1
#
_cell.length_a   1.000
_cell.length_b   1.000
_cell.length_c   1.000
_cell.angle_alpha   90.00
_cell.angle_beta   90.00
_cell.angle_gamma   90.00
#
_symmetry.space_group_name_H-M   'P 1'
#
loop_
_entity.id
_entity.type
_entity.pdbx_description
1 polymer ?
#
loop_
_entity_poly.entity_id
_entity_poly.type
_entity_poly.pdbx_seq_one_letter_code
_entity_poly.pdbx_strand_id
1 'polypeptide(L)'
;MEVNVPLAPVSASELLIKNDLKLRRMFSTTAVAGAHCEACGWALPTEEAYPSHAETRQEEPAIITLQPGKRAPVHLTQTLLMQQYRSTWISEEHVCTGEQRARHYPKWAMTATKSHKFDDAVALEFGHWDKQAMGVDEVPFVILLPHQNGTAEYGLVGLVATNTPNHVVAYIPSARRKDTEWVMIDGMVQKCSGSP
;
A
#
# COMPACT_ATOMS: atom_id res chain seq x y z
N MET A 1 -36.67 3.50 -10.58
CA MET A 1 -36.13 3.68 -9.22
C MET A 1 -34.78 2.98 -9.24
N GLU A 2 -33.69 3.72 -9.46
CA GLU A 2 -32.34 3.16 -9.38
C GLU A 2 -32.12 2.68 -7.94
N VAL A 3 -31.93 1.38 -7.77
CA VAL A 3 -31.47 0.82 -6.51
C VAL A 3 -30.02 1.28 -6.38
N ASN A 4 -29.77 2.32 -5.59
CA ASN A 4 -28.41 2.68 -5.18
C ASN A 4 -27.87 1.51 -4.35
N VAL A 5 -27.15 0.62 -5.04
CA VAL A 5 -26.46 -0.51 -4.40
C VAL A 5 -25.43 0.09 -3.44
N PRO A 6 -25.31 -0.40 -2.18
CA PRO A 6 -24.27 0.06 -1.28
C PRO A 6 -22.91 -0.13 -1.94
N LEU A 7 -22.16 0.97 -2.02
CA LEU A 7 -20.81 0.99 -2.58
C LEU A 7 -19.87 0.25 -1.63
N ALA A 8 -19.04 -0.65 -2.17
CA ALA A 8 -18.01 -1.33 -1.37
C ALA A 8 -17.10 -0.28 -0.69
N PRO A 9 -16.61 -0.52 0.55
CA PRO A 9 -15.79 0.45 1.27
C PRO A 9 -14.57 0.95 0.47
N VAL A 10 -13.89 0.06 -0.25
CA VAL A 10 -12.75 0.43 -1.09
C VAL A 10 -13.16 1.39 -2.21
N SER A 11 -14.27 1.12 -2.90
CA SER A 11 -14.77 1.96 -3.98
C SER A 11 -15.26 3.33 -3.47
N ALA A 12 -15.82 3.38 -2.26
CA ALA A 12 -16.14 4.64 -1.59
C ALA A 12 -14.87 5.44 -1.25
N SER A 13 -13.84 4.78 -0.74
CA SER A 13 -12.53 5.39 -0.47
C SER A 13 -11.89 5.94 -1.75
N GLU A 14 -11.85 5.16 -2.83
CA GLU A 14 -11.37 5.60 -4.14
C GLU A 14 -12.10 6.83 -4.64
N LEU A 15 -13.44 6.84 -4.56
CA LEU A 15 -14.26 7.95 -5.01
C LEU A 15 -14.00 9.22 -4.18
N LEU A 16 -13.85 9.09 -2.86
CA LEU A 16 -13.52 10.21 -1.97
C LEU A 16 -12.13 10.77 -2.28
N ILE A 17 -11.12 9.91 -2.43
CA ILE A 17 -9.75 10.31 -2.76
C ILE A 17 -9.72 11.01 -4.13
N LYS A 18 -10.43 10.46 -5.12
CA LYS A 18 -10.55 11.05 -6.45
C LYS A 18 -11.23 12.42 -6.42
N ASN A 19 -12.18 12.68 -5.53
CA ASN A 19 -12.95 13.92 -5.54
C ASN A 19 -12.42 15.00 -4.58
N ASP A 20 -11.65 14.66 -3.55
CA ASP A 20 -11.11 15.63 -2.58
C ASP A 20 -9.61 15.86 -2.78
N LEU A 21 -9.19 17.10 -3.04
CA LEU A 21 -7.79 17.44 -3.32
C LEU A 21 -6.85 17.16 -2.14
N LYS A 22 -7.31 17.29 -0.89
CA LYS A 22 -6.49 17.01 0.29
C LYS A 22 -6.29 15.51 0.44
N LEU A 23 -7.36 14.73 0.30
CA LEU A 23 -7.26 13.26 0.32
C LEU A 23 -6.38 12.76 -0.83
N ARG A 24 -6.51 13.32 -2.03
CA ARG A 24 -5.68 12.96 -3.18
C ARG A 24 -4.18 13.20 -2.94
N ARG A 25 -3.83 14.23 -2.18
CA ARG A 25 -2.44 14.48 -1.78
C ARG A 25 -1.97 13.50 -0.71
N MET A 26 -2.78 13.29 0.34
CA MET A 26 -2.44 12.37 1.43
C MET A 26 -2.27 10.93 0.96
N PHE A 27 -3.15 10.46 0.07
CA PHE A 27 -3.10 9.11 -0.51
C PHE A 27 -2.32 9.08 -1.83
N SER A 28 -1.35 9.98 -2.02
CA SER A 28 -0.58 10.00 -3.26
C SER A 28 0.47 8.89 -3.30
N THR A 29 0.71 8.36 -4.50
CA THR A 29 1.71 7.33 -4.74
C THR A 29 2.71 7.80 -5.79
N THR A 30 3.99 7.56 -5.55
CA THR A 30 5.05 7.85 -6.53
C THR A 30 5.76 6.55 -6.89
N ALA A 31 5.80 6.23 -8.19
CA ALA A 31 6.60 5.11 -8.68
C ALA A 31 8.06 5.55 -8.84
N VAL A 32 8.99 4.70 -8.41
CA VAL A 32 10.43 4.89 -8.54
C VAL A 32 11.00 3.60 -9.10
N ALA A 33 11.88 3.72 -10.09
CA ALA A 33 12.52 2.57 -10.72
C ALA A 33 14.04 2.74 -10.75
N GLY A 34 14.79 1.67 -10.96
CA GLY A 34 16.25 1.77 -11.08
C GLY A 34 16.84 0.42 -11.40
N ALA A 35 18.10 0.40 -11.79
CA ALA A 35 18.83 -0.83 -12.06
C ALA A 35 20.13 -0.84 -11.27
N HIS A 36 20.52 -1.98 -10.72
CA HIS A 36 21.82 -2.13 -10.08
C HIS A 36 22.53 -3.41 -10.49
N CYS A 37 23.85 -3.35 -10.55
CA CYS A 37 24.71 -4.50 -10.76
C CYS A 37 24.99 -5.16 -9.41
N GLU A 38 24.60 -6.42 -9.27
CA GLU A 38 24.87 -7.18 -8.04
C GLU A 38 26.36 -7.55 -7.88
N ALA A 39 27.12 -7.59 -8.98
CA ALA A 39 28.55 -7.92 -8.93
C ALA A 39 29.43 -6.78 -8.39
N CYS A 40 29.10 -5.52 -8.67
CA CYS A 40 29.94 -4.38 -8.30
C CYS A 40 29.22 -3.26 -7.54
N GLY A 41 27.90 -3.34 -7.37
CA GLY A 41 27.09 -2.33 -6.70
C GLY A 41 26.94 -1.02 -7.46
N TRP A 42 27.36 -0.94 -8.73
CA TRP A 42 27.02 0.19 -9.59
C TRP A 42 25.51 0.21 -9.84
N ALA A 43 24.90 1.38 -9.74
CA ALA A 43 23.47 1.54 -9.90
C ALA A 43 23.17 2.74 -10.80
N LEU A 44 22.13 2.59 -11.60
CA LEU A 44 21.51 3.61 -12.40
C LEU A 44 20.22 4.04 -11.68
N PRO A 45 20.07 5.33 -11.33
CA PRO A 45 18.85 5.86 -10.73
C PRO A 45 17.69 5.89 -11.74
N THR A 46 16.48 6.27 -11.30
CA THR A 46 15.26 6.26 -12.14
C THR A 46 15.43 7.07 -13.41
N GLU A 47 16.00 8.26 -13.28
CA GLU A 47 16.16 9.24 -14.34
C GLU A 47 17.04 8.71 -15.48
N GLU A 48 18.00 7.86 -15.15
CA GLU A 48 18.94 7.26 -16.10
C GLU A 48 18.45 5.91 -16.63
N ALA A 49 17.95 5.03 -15.75
CA ALA A 49 17.53 3.69 -16.12
C ALA A 49 16.16 3.66 -16.82
N TYR A 50 15.23 4.49 -16.35
CA TYR A 50 13.83 4.48 -16.77
C TYR A 50 13.24 5.89 -16.74
N PRO A 51 13.69 6.80 -17.64
CA PRO A 51 13.28 8.21 -17.62
C PRO A 51 11.76 8.41 -17.74
N SER A 52 11.05 7.50 -18.42
CA SER A 52 9.58 7.51 -18.50
C SER A 52 8.89 7.30 -17.16
N HIS A 53 9.58 6.75 -16.15
CA HIS A 53 9.09 6.57 -14.79
C HIS A 53 9.48 7.71 -13.84
N ALA A 54 10.42 8.58 -14.22
CA ALA A 54 10.92 9.65 -13.35
C ALA A 54 9.87 10.75 -13.10
N GLU A 55 8.93 10.95 -14.03
CA GLU A 55 7.94 12.02 -13.97
C GLU A 55 6.54 11.56 -13.50
N THR A 56 6.35 10.26 -13.24
CA THR A 56 5.02 9.71 -12.97
C THR A 56 4.68 9.74 -11.47
N ARG A 57 4.18 10.89 -10.97
CA ARG A 57 3.23 10.83 -9.85
C ARG A 57 2.02 10.05 -10.33
N GLN A 58 1.78 8.88 -9.78
CA GLN A 58 0.58 8.13 -10.12
C GLN A 58 -0.62 8.86 -9.54
N GLU A 59 -1.63 9.11 -10.38
CA GLU A 59 -2.94 9.61 -9.95
C GLU A 59 -3.76 8.53 -9.22
N GLU A 60 -3.24 7.30 -9.16
CA GLU A 60 -3.89 6.19 -8.48
C GLU A 60 -3.78 6.37 -6.96
N PRO A 61 -4.91 6.19 -6.25
CA PRO A 61 -4.94 6.29 -4.79
C PRO A 61 -4.05 5.21 -4.17
N ALA A 62 -3.36 5.55 -3.08
CA ALA A 62 -2.55 4.65 -2.26
C ALA A 62 -3.43 3.59 -1.56
N ILE A 63 -3.93 2.63 -2.32
CA ILE A 63 -4.73 1.49 -1.88
C ILE A 63 -3.95 0.22 -2.19
N ILE A 64 -3.60 -0.54 -1.16
CA ILE A 64 -2.92 -1.82 -1.27
C ILE A 64 -3.93 -2.93 -1.04
N THR A 65 -4.26 -3.66 -2.11
CA THR A 65 -5.14 -4.82 -2.04
C THR A 65 -4.36 -6.09 -1.77
N LEU A 66 -4.67 -6.76 -0.65
CA LEU A 66 -4.05 -7.99 -0.20
C LEU A 66 -4.99 -9.17 -0.47
N GLN A 67 -4.68 -9.96 -1.50
CA GLN A 67 -5.49 -11.12 -1.84
C GLN A 67 -5.16 -12.32 -0.93
N PRO A 68 -6.17 -13.03 -0.42
CA PRO A 68 -5.95 -14.24 0.35
C PRO A 68 -5.40 -15.36 -0.56
N GLY A 69 -4.30 -16.00 -0.15
CA GLY A 69 -3.70 -17.12 -0.92
C GLY A 69 -4.42 -18.46 -0.75
N LYS A 70 -5.36 -18.54 0.20
CA LYS A 70 -6.20 -19.70 0.48
C LYS A 70 -7.50 -19.23 1.12
N ARG A 71 -8.47 -20.14 1.30
CA ARG A 71 -9.70 -19.87 2.06
C ARG A 71 -9.46 -19.74 3.56
N ALA A 72 -8.75 -18.69 3.97
CA ALA A 72 -8.46 -18.32 5.34
C ALA A 72 -8.15 -16.81 5.42
N PRO A 73 -8.28 -16.18 6.61
CA PRO A 73 -7.83 -14.81 6.83
C PRO A 73 -6.37 -14.60 6.39
N VAL A 74 -6.09 -13.40 5.89
CA VAL A 74 -4.73 -12.99 5.50
C VAL A 74 -3.89 -12.82 6.74
N HIS A 75 -2.74 -13.50 6.79
CA HIS A 75 -1.70 -13.22 7.78
C HIS A 75 -0.81 -12.09 7.27
N LEU A 76 -0.93 -10.91 7.85
CA LEU A 76 -0.19 -9.75 7.38
C LEU A 76 1.28 -9.82 7.81
N THR A 77 2.18 -9.82 6.83
CA THR A 77 3.63 -9.80 7.07
C THR A 77 4.28 -8.70 6.25
N GLN A 78 5.46 -8.23 6.68
CA GLN A 78 6.22 -7.24 5.92
C GLN A 78 6.60 -7.75 4.52
N THR A 79 6.89 -9.05 4.40
CA THR A 79 7.18 -9.69 3.11
C THR A 79 5.97 -9.62 2.18
N LEU A 80 4.76 -9.89 2.69
CA LEU A 80 3.54 -9.82 1.90
C LEU A 80 3.25 -8.38 1.43
N LEU A 81 3.41 -7.39 2.32
CA LEU A 81 3.26 -5.98 1.97
C LEU A 81 4.28 -5.56 0.90
N MET A 82 5.55 -5.96 1.06
CA MET A 82 6.62 -5.64 0.12
C MET A 82 6.34 -6.12 -1.30
N GLN A 83 5.71 -7.28 -1.45
CA GLN A 83 5.33 -7.82 -2.76
C GLN A 83 4.28 -6.95 -3.49
N GLN A 84 3.49 -6.14 -2.77
CA GLN A 84 2.47 -5.29 -3.38
C GLN A 84 3.06 -4.00 -3.97
N TYR A 85 4.08 -3.44 -3.33
CA TYR A 85 4.64 -2.16 -3.76
C TYR A 85 5.99 -2.30 -4.47
N ARG A 86 6.68 -3.44 -4.41
CA ARG A 86 8.01 -3.62 -4.99
C ARG A 86 8.06 -4.83 -5.91
N SER A 87 8.62 -4.63 -7.10
CA SER A 87 8.92 -5.68 -8.07
C SER A 87 10.38 -5.59 -8.49
N THR A 88 11.00 -6.75 -8.69
CA THR A 88 12.40 -6.88 -9.15
C THR A 88 12.45 -7.84 -10.31
N TRP A 89 13.24 -7.52 -11.33
CA TRP A 89 13.45 -8.38 -12.50
C TRP A 89 14.85 -8.19 -13.07
N ILE A 90 15.30 -9.13 -13.89
CA ILE A 90 16.56 -8.97 -14.61
C ILE A 90 16.32 -8.00 -15.77
N SER A 91 17.10 -6.92 -15.84
CA SER A 91 17.00 -5.93 -16.90
C SER A 91 17.59 -6.47 -18.20
N GLU A 92 16.79 -6.42 -19.28
CA GLU A 92 17.27 -6.72 -20.63
C GLU A 92 17.97 -5.51 -21.28
N GLU A 93 17.69 -4.31 -20.77
CA GLU A 93 18.19 -3.03 -21.31
C GLU A 93 19.52 -2.60 -20.68
N HIS A 94 19.73 -2.94 -19.40
CA HIS A 94 20.86 -2.45 -18.62
C HIS A 94 21.86 -3.56 -18.30
N VAL A 95 23.08 -3.40 -18.79
CA VAL A 95 24.18 -4.36 -18.59
C VAL A 95 25.40 -3.62 -18.06
N CYS A 96 25.99 -4.14 -16.99
CA CYS A 96 27.21 -3.59 -16.41
C CYS A 96 28.45 -4.28 -17.01
N THR A 97 29.38 -3.48 -17.52
CA THR A 97 30.67 -3.93 -18.06
C THR A 97 31.77 -4.01 -17.01
N GLY A 98 31.53 -3.48 -15.80
CA GLY A 98 32.52 -3.42 -14.71
C GLY A 98 33.41 -2.18 -14.75
N GLU A 99 33.47 -1.49 -15.89
CA GLU A 99 34.29 -0.29 -16.12
C GLU A 99 33.90 0.85 -15.16
N GLN A 100 32.61 0.99 -14.82
CA GLN A 100 32.09 2.05 -13.97
C GLN A 100 32.63 2.01 -12.53
N ARG A 101 33.16 0.85 -12.10
CA ARG A 101 33.78 0.66 -10.78
C ARG A 101 35.21 0.10 -10.90
N ALA A 102 35.83 0.19 -12.08
CA ALA A 102 37.16 -0.36 -12.36
C ALA A 102 37.31 -1.85 -11.96
N ARG A 103 36.28 -2.65 -12.23
CA ARG A 103 36.24 -4.09 -11.96
C ARG A 103 36.33 -4.88 -13.26
N HIS A 104 37.00 -6.03 -13.22
CA HIS A 104 37.15 -6.93 -14.37
C HIS A 104 36.27 -8.17 -14.16
N TYR A 105 35.11 -8.20 -14.80
CA TYR A 105 34.25 -9.38 -14.87
C TYR A 105 33.47 -9.38 -16.21
N PRO A 106 32.97 -10.53 -16.67
CA PRO A 106 32.14 -10.60 -17.88
C PRO A 106 30.90 -9.72 -17.76
N LYS A 107 30.35 -9.22 -18.88
CA LYS A 107 29.11 -8.44 -18.88
C LYS A 107 28.04 -9.03 -17.96
N TRP A 108 27.51 -8.23 -17.05
CA TRP A 108 26.57 -8.65 -16.01
C TRP A 108 25.21 -7.98 -16.21
N ALA A 109 24.15 -8.78 -16.37
CA ALA A 109 22.80 -8.25 -16.46
C ALA A 109 22.41 -7.58 -15.14
N MET A 110 21.92 -6.33 -15.20
CA MET A 110 21.57 -5.58 -13.99
C MET A 110 20.21 -6.01 -13.47
N THR A 111 20.02 -6.00 -12.16
CA THR A 111 18.73 -6.22 -11.51
C THR A 111 17.97 -4.89 -11.51
N ALA A 112 16.84 -4.85 -12.21
CA ALA A 112 15.92 -3.74 -12.18
C ALA A 112 14.95 -3.87 -11.00
N THR A 113 14.63 -2.75 -10.37
CA THR A 113 13.64 -2.65 -9.30
C THR A 113 12.66 -1.55 -9.64
N LYS A 114 11.35 -1.83 -9.53
CA LYS A 114 10.29 -0.81 -9.44
C LYS A 114 9.71 -0.86 -8.04
N SER A 115 9.46 0.30 -7.46
CA SER A 115 8.85 0.44 -6.15
C SER A 115 7.88 1.61 -6.12
N HIS A 116 6.79 1.44 -5.40
CA HIS A 116 5.86 2.53 -5.08
C HIS A 116 6.23 3.09 -3.70
N LYS A 117 6.28 4.41 -3.62
CA LYS A 117 6.42 5.19 -2.39
C LYS A 117 5.07 5.80 -2.07
N PHE A 118 4.70 5.77 -0.81
CA PHE A 118 3.44 6.34 -0.33
C PHE A 118 3.71 7.64 0.43
N ASP A 119 2.76 8.56 0.36
CA ASP A 119 2.80 9.83 1.09
C ASP A 119 2.17 9.63 2.50
N ASP A 120 1.39 10.58 3.00
CA ASP A 120 0.89 10.59 4.39
C ASP A 120 -0.06 9.43 4.77
N ALA A 121 -0.78 8.83 3.80
CA ALA A 121 -1.82 7.85 4.10
C ALA A 121 -1.91 6.71 3.06
N VAL A 122 -2.23 5.52 3.55
CA VAL A 122 -2.44 4.31 2.74
C VAL A 122 -3.65 3.57 3.28
N ALA A 123 -4.50 3.05 2.39
CA ALA A 123 -5.55 2.12 2.76
C ALA A 123 -5.13 0.69 2.42
N LEU A 124 -5.29 -0.23 3.39
CA LEU A 124 -5.18 -1.66 3.14
C LEU A 124 -6.56 -2.24 2.90
N GLU A 125 -6.74 -2.88 1.75
CA GLU A 125 -7.93 -3.67 1.44
C GLU A 125 -7.58 -5.16 1.57
N PHE A 126 -8.33 -5.90 2.38
CA PHE A 126 -8.23 -7.35 2.42
C PHE A 126 -9.24 -7.95 1.44
N GLY A 127 -8.72 -8.62 0.40
CA GLY A 127 -9.49 -9.13 -0.70
C GLY A 127 -10.40 -10.31 -0.35
N HIS A 128 -10.92 -10.94 -1.40
CA HIS A 128 -11.91 -12.00 -1.29
C HIS A 128 -11.32 -13.35 -1.71
N TRP A 129 -11.77 -14.42 -1.07
CA TRP A 129 -11.64 -15.76 -1.62
C TRP A 129 -12.99 -16.15 -2.22
N ASP A 130 -13.03 -16.32 -3.54
CA ASP A 130 -14.26 -16.43 -4.33
C ASP A 130 -15.20 -15.22 -4.10
N LYS A 131 -16.31 -15.42 -3.39
CA LYS A 131 -17.31 -14.39 -3.05
C LYS A 131 -17.31 -14.03 -1.57
N GLN A 132 -16.35 -14.52 -0.80
CA GLN A 132 -16.31 -14.37 0.64
C GLN A 132 -15.10 -13.53 1.05
N ALA A 133 -15.34 -12.44 1.78
CA ALA A 133 -14.26 -11.67 2.39
C ALA A 133 -13.57 -12.54 3.45
N MET A 134 -12.25 -12.71 3.32
CA MET A 134 -11.47 -13.49 4.29
C MET A 134 -10.97 -12.64 5.46
N GLY A 135 -10.81 -11.33 5.22
CA GLY A 135 -10.28 -10.40 6.21
C GLY A 135 -8.81 -10.66 6.56
N VAL A 136 -8.42 -10.18 7.72
CA VAL A 136 -7.09 -10.32 8.31
C VAL A 136 -7.20 -11.08 9.62
N ASP A 137 -6.18 -11.86 9.97
CA ASP A 137 -6.14 -12.57 11.25
C ASP A 137 -5.94 -11.62 12.44
N GLU A 138 -5.06 -10.63 12.29
CA GLU A 138 -4.76 -9.59 13.26
C GLU A 138 -4.64 -8.22 12.57
N VAL A 139 -5.32 -7.21 13.11
CA VAL A 139 -5.23 -5.85 12.58
C VAL A 139 -3.96 -5.20 13.12
N PRO A 140 -3.00 -4.82 12.26
CA PRO A 140 -1.80 -4.12 12.72
C PRO A 140 -2.15 -2.71 13.18
N PHE A 141 -1.62 -2.29 14.33
CA PHE A 141 -1.68 -0.89 14.75
C PHE A 141 -0.60 -0.03 14.07
N VAL A 142 0.50 -0.66 13.65
CA VAL A 142 1.60 -0.01 12.93
C VAL A 142 2.08 -0.94 11.83
N ILE A 143 2.31 -0.37 10.64
CA ILE A 143 2.98 -1.06 9.53
C ILE A 143 4.17 -0.23 9.05
N LEU A 144 5.10 -0.89 8.36
CA LEU A 144 6.28 -0.25 7.77
C LEU A 144 6.12 -0.19 6.25
N LEU A 145 6.06 1.02 5.69
CA LEU A 145 5.96 1.22 4.25
C LEU A 145 7.09 2.11 3.73
N PRO A 146 7.46 2.00 2.43
CA PRO A 146 8.44 2.88 1.83
C PRO A 146 7.96 4.32 1.86
N HIS A 147 8.82 5.21 2.36
CA HIS A 147 8.58 6.63 2.41
C HIS A 147 9.87 7.37 2.07
N GLN A 148 9.81 8.25 1.07
CA GLN A 148 10.94 9.03 0.57
C GLN A 148 12.25 8.22 0.39
N ASN A 149 13.23 8.38 1.28
CA ASN A 149 14.57 7.79 1.20
C ASN A 149 14.74 6.53 2.07
N GLY A 150 13.66 5.94 2.56
CA GLY A 150 13.73 4.75 3.40
C GLY A 150 12.35 4.18 3.69
N THR A 151 12.11 3.94 4.98
CA THR A 151 10.88 3.33 5.49
C THR A 151 10.30 4.24 6.56
N ALA A 152 8.98 4.38 6.60
CA ALA A 152 8.26 5.08 7.65
C ALA A 152 7.26 4.14 8.34
N GLU A 153 6.96 4.47 9.59
CA GLU A 153 5.89 3.88 10.37
C GLU A 153 4.56 4.54 10.00
N TYR A 154 3.57 3.73 9.66
CA TYR A 154 2.20 4.15 9.41
C TYR A 154 1.32 3.60 10.52
N GLY A 155 0.76 4.50 11.34
CA GLY A 155 -0.17 4.16 12.41
C GLY A 155 -1.59 3.97 11.89
N LEU A 156 -2.33 3.03 12.48
CA LEU A 156 -3.74 2.80 12.17
C LEU A 156 -4.59 3.99 12.65
N VAL A 157 -5.24 4.68 11.72
CA VAL A 157 -6.12 5.84 12.00
C VAL A 157 -7.61 5.54 11.83
N GLY A 158 -7.94 4.34 11.37
CA GLY A 158 -9.32 3.92 11.13
C GLY A 158 -9.38 2.49 10.61
N LEU A 159 -10.48 1.81 10.88
CA LEU A 159 -10.76 0.46 10.40
C LEU A 159 -12.21 0.38 9.95
N VAL A 160 -12.46 -0.12 8.73
CA VAL A 160 -13.80 -0.50 8.29
C VAL A 160 -13.88 -2.02 8.31
N ALA A 161 -14.82 -2.55 9.08
CA ALA A 161 -15.00 -3.98 9.26
C ALA A 161 -16.42 -4.39 8.87
N THR A 162 -16.56 -5.64 8.46
CA THR A 162 -17.83 -6.25 8.11
C THR A 162 -17.94 -7.64 8.70
N ASN A 163 -19.11 -7.98 9.23
CA ASN A 163 -19.46 -9.33 9.66
C ASN A 163 -20.52 -9.98 8.75
N THR A 164 -21.09 -9.22 7.80
CA THR A 164 -22.09 -9.69 6.85
C THR A 164 -21.94 -8.93 5.52
N PRO A 165 -22.29 -9.53 4.37
CA PRO A 165 -22.04 -8.92 3.05
C PRO A 165 -22.60 -7.50 2.85
N ASN A 166 -23.64 -7.12 3.61
CA ASN A 166 -24.39 -5.88 3.41
C ASN A 166 -24.29 -4.92 4.59
N HIS A 167 -23.47 -5.23 5.60
CA HIS A 167 -23.31 -4.39 6.80
C HIS A 167 -21.85 -4.06 7.05
N VAL A 168 -21.57 -2.81 7.35
CA VAL A 168 -20.22 -2.33 7.68
C VAL A 168 -20.29 -1.49 8.95
N VAL A 169 -19.23 -1.58 9.74
CA VAL A 169 -18.99 -0.73 10.90
C VAL A 169 -17.62 -0.09 10.75
N ALA A 170 -17.48 1.14 11.24
CA ALA A 170 -16.19 1.85 11.27
C ALA A 170 -15.70 1.99 12.71
N TYR A 171 -14.41 1.78 12.92
CA TYR A 171 -13.72 2.07 14.17
C TYR A 171 -12.75 3.22 13.91
N ILE A 172 -12.80 4.26 14.74
CA ILE A 172 -11.88 5.40 14.67
C ILE A 172 -11.32 5.71 16.07
N PRO A 173 -10.09 6.24 16.16
CA PRO A 173 -9.55 6.74 17.42
C PRO A 173 -10.45 7.84 18.01
N SER A 174 -10.65 7.80 19.32
CA SER A 174 -11.42 8.80 20.04
C SER A 174 -10.65 10.14 20.07
N ALA A 175 -11.24 11.19 19.50
CA ALA A 175 -10.65 12.53 19.56
C ALA A 175 -10.69 13.18 20.96
N ARG A 176 -11.36 12.57 21.95
CA ARG A 176 -11.70 13.20 23.25
C ARG A 176 -10.95 12.62 24.45
N ARG A 177 -10.30 11.47 24.32
CA ARG A 177 -9.55 10.78 25.39
C ARG A 177 -8.29 10.18 24.77
N LYS A 178 -7.26 9.95 25.60
CA LYS A 178 -5.91 9.42 25.26
C LYS A 178 -5.90 8.56 23.99
N ASP A 179 -4.84 8.67 23.18
CA ASP A 179 -4.58 8.06 21.86
C ASP A 179 -4.78 6.53 21.72
N THR A 180 -5.36 5.87 22.72
CA THR A 180 -5.61 4.43 22.82
C THR A 180 -7.09 4.04 22.81
N GLU A 181 -8.04 4.97 23.01
CA GLU A 181 -9.49 4.63 22.97
C GLU A 181 -10.04 4.68 21.55
N TRP A 182 -10.85 3.67 21.18
CA TRP A 182 -11.49 3.56 19.87
C TRP A 182 -13.01 3.65 19.98
N VAL A 183 -13.65 4.30 19.02
CA VAL A 183 -15.11 4.44 18.94
C VAL A 183 -15.63 3.67 17.74
N MET A 184 -16.67 2.88 17.96
CA MET A 184 -17.40 2.18 16.90
C MET A 184 -18.57 3.03 16.39
N ILE A 185 -18.63 3.19 15.07
CA ILE A 185 -19.71 3.83 14.33
C ILE A 185 -20.44 2.72 13.56
N ASP A 186 -21.68 2.47 13.96
CA ASP A 186 -22.57 1.46 13.38
C ASP A 186 -23.81 2.16 12.82
N GLY A 187 -23.75 2.54 11.54
CA GLY A 187 -24.76 3.38 10.89
C GLY A 187 -24.95 4.72 11.62
N MET A 188 -26.21 5.09 11.88
CA MET A 188 -26.56 6.34 12.59
C MET A 188 -26.39 6.24 14.11
N VAL A 189 -25.90 5.12 14.65
CA VAL A 189 -25.77 4.90 16.09
C VAL A 189 -24.31 4.99 16.48
N GLN A 190 -23.90 6.12 17.07
CA GLN A 190 -22.67 6.18 17.86
C GLN A 190 -22.90 5.42 19.17
N LYS A 191 -22.42 4.18 19.25
CA LYS A 191 -22.34 3.49 20.55
C LYS A 191 -21.02 3.86 21.20
N CYS A 192 -21.06 4.73 22.21
CA CYS A 192 -19.92 4.91 23.11
C CYS A 192 -19.71 3.58 23.87
N SER A 193 -18.68 2.82 23.51
CA SER A 193 -18.27 1.65 24.29
C SER A 193 -17.56 2.13 25.57
N GLY A 194 -18.32 2.24 26.65
CA GLY A 194 -17.76 2.30 28.01
C GLY A 194 -17.59 0.88 28.55
N SER A 195 -16.40 0.55 29.02
CA SER A 195 -16.16 -0.63 29.86
C SER A 195 -16.88 -0.48 31.20
N PRO A 196 -17.33 -1.57 31.84
CA PRO A 196 -17.97 -1.56 33.17
C PRO A 196 -17.03 -1.10 34.29
#